data_AF-N8WBM2-F1
#
_entry.id   AF-N8WBM2-F1
#
_cell.length_a   1.000
_cell.length_b   1.000
_cell.length_c   1.000
_cell.angle_alpha   90.00
_cell.angle_beta   90.00
_cell.angle_gamma   90.00
#
_symmetry.space_group_name_H-M   'P 1'
#
loop_
_entity.id
_entity.type
_entity.pdbx_description
1 polymer ?
#
loop_
_entity_poly.entity_id
_entity_poly.type
_entity_poly.pdbx_seq_one_letter_code
_entity_poly.pdbx_strand_id
1 'polypeptide(L)'
;MYKLNISTPAFFQASLPISMEVGEFLINRLNQLDSQTIHRDELQQKMGYPIGVGSNSGSFLNNVYNFANAILKESNAEQFKVEIEAIPAHQKIDSIFSEAASLPEHGRSIVVVFKDKQLMSDVEYCKKCKEWHSPKGDLKAGQIHQWAYTEDFYNLLNLPEFPEAKTNNRKSTEDIAADLAHLFLLKALLGAAKSGSESSRSFF
;
A
#
# COMPACT_ATOMS: atom_id res chain seq x y z
N MET A 1 6.85 3.25 -11.72
CA MET A 1 5.88 4.34 -11.45
C MET A 1 6.49 5.22 -10.37
N TYR A 2 6.28 6.52 -10.41
CA TYR A 2 6.83 7.45 -9.42
C TYR A 2 5.70 8.19 -8.71
N LYS A 3 6.04 8.84 -7.61
CA LYS A 3 5.20 9.74 -6.85
C LYS A 3 5.88 11.09 -6.77
N LEU A 4 5.22 12.13 -7.27
CA LEU A 4 5.62 13.52 -7.08
C LEU A 4 5.03 14.02 -5.76
N ASN A 5 5.87 14.50 -4.86
CA ASN A 5 5.47 15.10 -3.60
C ASN A 5 5.84 16.60 -3.62
N ILE A 6 4.89 17.43 -3.22
CA ILE A 6 5.12 18.86 -2.99
C ILE A 6 4.66 19.19 -1.58
N SER A 7 5.55 19.75 -0.77
CA SER A 7 5.27 20.12 0.61
C SER A 7 5.70 21.55 0.92
N THR A 8 5.15 22.12 1.99
CA THR A 8 5.56 23.41 2.53
C THR A 8 6.12 23.25 3.93
N PRO A 9 6.91 24.21 4.43
CA PRO A 9 7.37 24.22 5.82
C PRO A 9 6.22 24.22 6.85
N ALA A 10 5.02 24.65 6.45
CA ALA A 10 3.84 24.79 7.30
C ALA A 10 2.91 23.57 7.27
N PHE A 11 3.46 22.36 7.11
CA PHE A 11 2.76 21.06 7.16
C PHE A 11 1.80 20.74 5.99
N PHE A 12 1.68 21.59 4.98
CA PHE A 12 0.97 21.21 3.76
C PHE A 12 1.80 20.17 3.00
N GLN A 13 1.17 19.08 2.59
CA GLN A 13 1.78 18.07 1.72
C GLN A 13 0.74 17.54 0.74
N ALA A 14 1.11 17.53 -0.54
CA ALA A 14 0.29 16.97 -1.60
C ALA A 14 1.13 15.99 -2.43
N SER A 15 0.46 15.01 -3.02
CA SER A 15 1.13 13.97 -3.80
C SER A 15 0.37 13.63 -5.08
N LEU A 16 1.10 13.38 -6.17
CA LEU A 16 0.56 12.95 -7.46
C LEU A 16 1.30 11.68 -7.94
N PRO A 17 0.62 10.56 -8.19
CA PRO A 17 1.21 9.43 -8.90
C PRO A 17 1.47 9.81 -10.35
N ILE A 18 2.67 9.51 -10.84
CA ILE A 18 3.12 9.85 -12.20
C ILE A 18 3.75 8.64 -12.88
N SER A 19 3.71 8.64 -14.22
CA SER A 19 4.31 7.57 -15.01
C SER A 19 5.84 7.54 -14.86
N MET A 20 6.47 6.47 -15.33
CA MET A 20 7.93 6.33 -15.29
C MET A 20 8.62 7.45 -16.06
N GLU A 21 8.11 7.72 -17.26
CA GLU A 21 8.64 8.72 -18.19
C GLU A 21 8.54 10.13 -17.63
N VAL A 22 7.40 10.48 -17.00
CA VAL A 22 7.21 11.78 -16.35
C VAL A 22 8.12 11.91 -15.12
N GLY A 23 8.26 10.84 -14.33
CA GLY A 23 9.15 10.81 -13.18
C GLY A 23 10.61 11.04 -13.57
N GLU A 24 11.12 10.31 -14.56
CA GLU A 24 12.50 10.47 -15.05
C GLU A 24 12.75 11.87 -15.64
N PHE A 25 11.78 12.41 -16.39
CA PHE A 25 11.86 13.78 -16.91
C PHE A 25 12.02 14.80 -15.78
N LEU A 26 11.17 14.71 -14.75
CA LEU A 26 11.20 15.65 -13.63
C LEU A 26 12.42 15.44 -12.74
N ILE A 27 12.88 14.20 -12.51
CA ILE A 27 14.12 13.92 -11.76
C ILE A 27 15.30 14.60 -12.44
N ASN A 28 15.46 14.42 -13.75
CA ASN A 28 16.55 15.04 -14.49
C ASN A 28 16.50 16.57 -14.41
N ARG A 29 15.30 17.15 -14.42
CA ARG A 29 15.10 18.60 -14.33
C ARG A 29 15.33 19.15 -12.93
N LEU A 30 14.89 18.46 -11.88
CA LEU A 30 15.04 18.87 -10.49
C LEU A 30 16.48 18.68 -9.98
N ASN A 31 17.19 17.64 -10.45
CA ASN A 31 18.60 17.42 -10.13
C ASN A 31 19.52 18.54 -10.66
N GLN A 32 19.06 19.34 -11.63
CA GLN A 32 19.77 20.52 -12.13
C GLN A 32 19.56 21.75 -11.25
N LEU A 33 18.79 21.66 -10.17
CA LEU A 33 18.56 22.75 -9.24
C LEU A 33 19.53 22.67 -8.07
N ASP A 34 20.14 23.80 -7.73
CA ASP A 34 21.04 23.93 -6.58
C ASP A 34 20.33 23.72 -5.23
N SER A 35 18.99 23.81 -5.23
CA SER A 35 18.14 23.62 -4.06
C SER A 35 16.86 22.86 -4.43
N GLN A 36 16.46 21.91 -3.56
CA GLN A 36 15.16 21.23 -3.66
C GLN A 36 14.00 22.09 -3.16
N THR A 37 14.30 23.29 -2.65
CA THR A 37 13.31 24.30 -2.30
C THR A 37 13.10 25.23 -3.49
N ILE A 38 11.86 25.29 -3.96
CA ILE A 38 11.44 26.08 -5.12
C ILE A 38 10.56 27.23 -4.63
N HIS A 39 10.83 28.44 -5.13
CA HIS A 39 9.99 29.60 -4.86
C HIS A 39 8.64 29.48 -5.56
N ARG A 40 7.61 30.07 -4.97
CA ARG A 40 6.22 30.01 -5.42
C ARG A 40 6.05 30.40 -6.89
N ASP A 41 6.68 31.49 -7.31
CA ASP A 41 6.64 32.04 -8.66
C ASP A 41 7.37 31.15 -9.68
N GLU A 42 8.36 30.39 -9.22
CA GLU A 42 9.12 29.47 -10.08
C GLU A 42 8.48 28.07 -10.19
N LEU A 43 7.57 27.70 -9.27
CA LEU A 43 7.07 26.32 -9.15
C LEU A 43 6.56 25.76 -10.49
N GLN A 44 5.71 26.50 -11.21
CA GLN A 44 5.19 26.03 -12.50
C GLN A 44 6.29 25.88 -13.55
N GLN A 45 7.23 26.83 -13.61
CA GLN A 45 8.33 26.80 -14.58
C GLN A 45 9.24 25.60 -14.33
N LYS A 46 9.57 25.32 -13.06
CA LYS A 46 10.38 24.15 -12.68
C LYS A 46 9.65 22.84 -12.96
N MET A 47 8.32 22.80 -12.90
CA MET A 47 7.50 21.65 -13.32
C MET A 47 7.32 21.49 -14.84
N GLY A 48 7.88 22.38 -15.66
CA GLY A 48 7.86 22.26 -17.12
C GLY A 48 6.85 23.15 -17.85
N TYR A 49 6.32 24.20 -17.21
CA TYR A 49 5.48 25.22 -17.85
C TYR A 49 6.31 26.39 -18.44
N PRO A 50 5.88 27.04 -19.54
CA PRO A 50 4.76 26.67 -20.40
C PRO A 50 5.04 25.39 -21.19
N ILE A 51 3.97 24.65 -21.48
CA ILE A 51 4.03 23.48 -22.36
C ILE A 51 4.50 23.97 -23.73
N GLY A 52 5.62 23.44 -24.22
CA GLY A 52 6.15 23.79 -25.55
C GLY A 52 5.09 23.64 -26.64
N VAL A 53 4.86 24.72 -27.39
CA VAL A 53 3.94 24.74 -28.53
C VAL A 53 4.51 23.87 -29.66
N GLY A 54 3.82 22.78 -30.02
CA GLY A 54 4.14 21.94 -31.18
C GLY A 54 4.56 20.50 -30.89
N SER A 55 4.71 20.09 -29.64
CA SER A 55 4.98 18.70 -29.27
C SER A 55 3.74 18.03 -28.64
N ASN A 56 3.58 16.72 -28.83
CA ASN A 56 2.62 15.87 -28.09
C ASN A 56 2.80 15.92 -26.55
N SER A 57 3.70 16.76 -26.05
CA SER A 57 3.92 17.10 -24.64
C SER A 57 2.72 17.76 -23.96
N GLY A 58 1.74 18.25 -24.73
CA GLY A 58 0.50 18.83 -24.20
C GLY A 58 -0.27 17.91 -23.26
N SER A 59 -0.34 16.60 -23.55
CA SER A 59 -0.93 15.65 -22.60
C SER A 59 0.07 15.12 -21.58
N PHE A 60 1.36 15.10 -21.92
CA PHE A 60 2.42 14.46 -21.13
C PHE A 60 2.59 15.06 -19.73
N LEU A 61 2.59 16.39 -19.60
CA LEU A 61 2.77 17.09 -18.31
C LEU A 61 1.48 17.72 -17.77
N ASN A 62 0.34 17.52 -18.42
CA ASN A 62 -0.90 18.22 -18.06
C ASN A 62 -1.34 17.94 -16.62
N ASN A 63 -1.19 16.68 -16.18
CA ASN A 63 -1.52 16.30 -14.81
C ASN A 63 -0.58 16.95 -13.79
N VAL A 64 0.71 17.07 -14.11
CA VAL A 64 1.71 17.73 -13.25
C VAL A 64 1.42 19.23 -13.17
N TYR A 65 1.07 19.85 -14.29
CA TYR A 65 0.69 21.27 -14.35
C TYR A 65 -0.57 21.55 -13.52
N ASN A 66 -1.63 20.78 -13.73
CA ASN A 66 -2.89 20.93 -12.99
C ASN A 66 -2.66 20.74 -11.48
N PHE A 67 -1.84 19.76 -11.11
CA PHE A 67 -1.46 19.51 -9.74
C PHE A 67 -0.69 20.68 -9.10
N ALA A 68 0.35 21.20 -9.76
CA ALA A 68 1.11 22.35 -9.26
C ALA A 68 0.21 23.60 -9.16
N ASN A 69 -0.68 23.81 -10.13
CA ASN A 69 -1.63 24.93 -10.11
C ASN A 69 -2.64 24.80 -8.96
N ALA A 70 -3.13 23.59 -8.65
CA ALA A 70 -3.99 23.34 -7.51
C ALA A 70 -3.28 23.68 -6.19
N ILE A 71 -2.03 23.23 -6.03
CA ILE A 71 -1.21 23.55 -4.84
C ILE A 71 -1.02 25.06 -4.68
N LEU A 72 -0.74 25.77 -5.77
CA LEU A 72 -0.61 27.23 -5.72
C LEU A 72 -1.92 27.92 -5.33
N LYS A 73 -3.08 27.37 -5.69
CA LYS A 73 -4.38 27.92 -5.27
C LYS A 73 -4.72 27.61 -3.81
N GLU A 74 -4.31 26.45 -3.31
CA GLU A 74 -4.64 25.98 -1.97
C GLU A 74 -3.65 26.46 -0.89
N SER A 75 -2.38 26.70 -1.27
CA SER A 75 -1.33 27.12 -0.36
C SER A 75 -0.88 28.55 -0.66
N ASN A 76 -0.70 29.36 0.40
CA ASN A 76 -0.08 30.69 0.32
C ASN A 76 1.43 30.68 0.67
N ALA A 77 2.06 29.51 0.74
CA ALA A 77 3.48 29.42 1.04
C ALA A 77 4.34 30.05 -0.06
N GLU A 78 5.43 30.72 0.35
CA GLU A 78 6.43 31.30 -0.56
C GLU A 78 7.42 30.26 -1.10
N GLN A 79 7.57 29.15 -0.39
CA GLN A 79 8.56 28.11 -0.68
C GLN A 79 7.92 26.73 -0.61
N PHE A 80 8.33 25.88 -1.55
CA PHE A 80 7.86 24.51 -1.69
C PHE A 80 9.05 23.57 -1.76
N LYS A 81 8.98 22.46 -1.04
CA LYS A 81 9.90 21.34 -1.21
C LYS A 81 9.31 20.37 -2.21
N VAL A 82 10.10 19.95 -3.18
CA VAL A 82 9.66 18.99 -4.21
C VAL A 82 10.51 17.75 -4.16
N GLU A 83 9.86 16.59 -4.07
CA GLU A 83 10.51 15.30 -4.01
C GLU A 83 9.85 14.33 -4.98
N ILE A 84 10.66 13.47 -5.60
CA ILE A 84 10.16 12.40 -6.46
C ILE A 84 10.62 11.08 -5.85
N GLU A 85 9.65 10.25 -5.52
CA GLU A 85 9.88 8.94 -4.92
C GLU A 85 9.52 7.87 -5.94
N ALA A 86 10.39 6.88 -6.13
CA ALA A 86 10.03 5.68 -6.86
C ALA A 86 8.96 4.94 -6.06
N ILE A 87 7.82 4.64 -6.68
CA ILE A 87 6.87 3.69 -6.11
C ILE A 87 7.40 2.31 -6.50
N PRO A 88 7.97 1.53 -5.57
CA PRO A 88 8.44 0.20 -5.90
C PRO A 88 7.26 -0.63 -6.39
N ALA A 89 7.38 -1.22 -7.59
CA ALA A 89 6.32 -2.00 -8.23
C ALA A 89 5.84 -3.18 -7.37
N HIS A 90 6.70 -3.61 -6.44
CA HIS A 90 6.42 -4.60 -5.43
C HIS A 90 7.04 -4.03 -4.14
N GLN A 91 6.25 -3.84 -3.09
CA GLN A 91 6.86 -3.87 -1.76
C GLN A 91 7.59 -5.20 -1.70
N LYS A 92 8.92 -5.17 -1.60
CA LYS A 92 9.71 -6.33 -1.19
C LYS A 92 9.30 -6.56 0.26
N ILE A 93 8.16 -7.20 0.45
CA ILE A 93 7.87 -7.92 1.68
C ILE A 93 8.91 -9.01 1.62
N ASP A 94 9.96 -8.91 2.43
CA ASP A 94 10.79 -10.08 2.73
C ASP A 94 9.81 -11.18 3.08
N SER A 95 9.75 -12.22 2.24
CA SER A 95 8.66 -13.20 2.29
C SER A 95 8.62 -13.78 3.69
N ILE A 96 7.60 -13.39 4.47
CA ILE A 96 7.32 -13.98 5.79
C ILE A 96 7.08 -15.49 5.69
N PHE A 97 6.79 -15.96 4.47
CA PHE A 97 6.59 -17.35 4.14
C PHE A 97 7.93 -18.05 3.98
N SER A 98 8.14 -19.02 4.87
CA SER A 98 9.19 -20.02 4.83
C SER A 98 8.69 -21.28 4.11
N GLU A 99 9.61 -22.02 3.49
CA GLU A 99 9.30 -23.31 2.88
C GLU A 99 9.06 -24.39 3.94
N ALA A 100 8.32 -25.45 3.59
CA ALA A 100 8.08 -26.60 4.47
C ALA A 100 9.36 -27.30 4.97
N ALA A 101 10.47 -27.17 4.24
CA ALA A 101 11.78 -27.71 4.63
C ALA A 101 12.44 -26.92 5.78
N SER A 102 12.12 -25.62 5.89
CA SER A 102 12.52 -24.81 7.03
C SER A 102 11.55 -25.08 8.17
N LEU A 103 12.02 -25.64 9.28
CA LEU A 103 11.16 -26.01 10.39
C LEU A 103 10.98 -24.81 11.35
N PRO A 104 9.74 -24.49 11.76
CA PRO A 104 9.51 -23.42 12.70
C PRO A 104 10.05 -23.74 14.09
N GLU A 105 10.17 -22.70 14.91
CA GLU A 105 10.43 -22.85 16.33
C GLU A 105 9.28 -23.62 17.00
N HIS A 106 9.63 -24.47 17.97
CA HIS A 106 8.65 -25.25 18.72
C HIS A 106 7.78 -24.33 19.58
N GLY A 107 6.48 -24.61 19.67
CA GLY A 107 5.56 -23.86 20.53
C GLY A 107 5.11 -22.51 19.96
N ARG A 108 5.44 -22.19 18.71
CA ARG A 108 4.94 -20.97 18.03
C ARG A 108 3.83 -21.34 17.05
N SER A 109 2.75 -20.57 17.12
CA SER A 109 1.64 -20.67 16.17
C SER A 109 2.08 -20.15 14.81
N ILE A 110 1.74 -20.92 13.77
CA ILE A 110 2.01 -20.57 12.38
C ILE A 110 0.73 -20.68 11.54
N VAL A 111 0.74 -19.97 10.42
CA VAL A 111 -0.21 -20.14 9.33
C VAL A 111 0.44 -20.96 8.24
N VAL A 112 -0.23 -22.04 7.83
CA VAL A 112 0.21 -22.95 6.77
C VAL A 112 -0.55 -22.66 5.48
N VAL A 113 0.19 -22.59 4.38
CA VAL A 113 -0.32 -22.56 3.01
C VAL A 113 -0.13 -23.95 2.40
N PHE A 114 -1.22 -24.58 1.99
CA PHE A 114 -1.19 -25.88 1.33
C PHE A 114 -0.97 -25.75 -0.19
N LYS A 115 -0.55 -26.83 -0.83
CA LYS A 115 -0.33 -26.89 -2.29
C LYS A 115 -1.59 -26.63 -3.12
N ASP A 116 -2.78 -26.88 -2.55
CA ASP A 116 -4.08 -26.57 -3.15
C ASP A 116 -4.54 -25.13 -2.89
N LYS A 117 -3.66 -24.29 -2.33
CA LYS A 117 -3.89 -22.88 -1.96
C LYS A 117 -4.85 -22.67 -0.79
N GLN A 118 -5.21 -23.73 -0.06
CA GLN A 118 -5.92 -23.55 1.21
C GLN A 118 -4.97 -23.02 2.29
N LEU A 119 -5.54 -22.31 3.27
CA LEU A 119 -4.83 -21.76 4.41
C LEU A 119 -5.37 -22.36 5.70
N MET A 120 -4.49 -22.59 6.67
CA MET A 120 -4.86 -23.02 8.01
C MET A 120 -4.03 -22.27 9.05
N SER A 121 -4.72 -21.69 10.03
CA SER A 121 -4.12 -21.05 11.21
C SER A 121 -3.96 -22.04 12.36
N ASP A 122 -3.28 -21.59 13.42
CA ASP A 122 -3.15 -22.31 14.69
C ASP A 122 -2.46 -23.67 14.55
N VAL A 123 -1.54 -23.75 13.58
CA VAL A 123 -0.68 -24.91 13.41
C VAL A 123 0.55 -24.75 14.29
N GLU A 124 1.09 -25.86 14.77
CA GLU A 124 2.36 -25.92 15.48
C GLU A 124 3.21 -27.06 14.92
N TYR A 125 4.53 -26.87 14.85
CA TYR A 125 5.47 -27.97 14.64
C TYR A 125 6.02 -28.50 15.97
N CYS A 126 5.70 -29.77 16.28
CA CYS A 126 6.21 -30.43 17.48
C CYS A 126 7.53 -31.15 17.19
N LYS A 127 8.64 -30.59 17.68
CA LYS A 127 9.98 -31.20 17.60
C LYS A 127 10.07 -32.60 18.24
N LYS A 128 9.23 -32.93 19.23
CA LYS A 128 9.23 -34.26 19.88
C LYS A 128 8.61 -35.33 18.99
N CYS A 129 7.45 -35.04 18.40
CA CYS A 129 6.73 -35.95 17.51
C CYS A 129 7.29 -35.92 16.08
N LYS A 130 8.03 -34.86 15.71
CA LYS A 130 8.45 -34.55 14.33
C LYS A 130 7.26 -34.40 13.38
N GLU A 131 6.14 -33.90 13.91
CA GLU A 131 4.87 -33.78 13.21
C GLU A 131 4.30 -32.36 13.34
N TRP A 132 3.42 -32.02 12.40
CA TRP A 132 2.71 -30.75 12.36
C TRP A 132 1.31 -30.98 12.93
N HIS A 133 0.97 -30.28 14.01
CA HIS A 133 -0.32 -30.43 14.67
C HIS A 133 -1.22 -29.24 14.34
N SER A 134 -2.50 -29.52 14.11
CA SER A 134 -3.54 -28.50 13.99
C SER A 134 -4.73 -28.86 14.88
N PRO A 135 -5.66 -27.93 15.15
CA PRO A 135 -6.89 -28.23 15.87
C PRO A 135 -7.77 -29.30 15.19
N LYS A 136 -7.57 -29.51 13.89
CA LYS A 136 -8.30 -30.50 13.07
C LYS A 136 -7.58 -31.85 12.96
N GLY A 137 -6.43 -32.00 13.61
CA GLY A 137 -5.59 -33.20 13.56
C GLY A 137 -4.24 -32.93 12.88
N ASP A 138 -3.47 -34.00 12.72
CA ASP A 138 -2.09 -33.91 12.24
C ASP A 138 -2.01 -33.65 10.73
N LEU A 139 -1.05 -32.82 10.34
CA LEU A 139 -0.84 -32.41 8.96
C LEU A 139 0.35 -33.15 8.35
N LYS A 140 0.20 -33.54 7.08
CA LYS A 140 1.29 -34.16 6.31
C LYS A 140 2.18 -33.07 5.72
N ALA A 141 3.47 -33.07 6.08
CA ALA A 141 4.45 -32.13 5.56
C ALA A 141 4.46 -32.03 4.01
N GLY A 142 4.22 -33.14 3.31
CA GLY A 142 4.18 -33.17 1.84
C GLY A 142 3.03 -32.37 1.20
N GLN A 143 2.00 -32.00 1.96
CA GLN A 143 0.89 -31.15 1.51
C GLN A 143 1.15 -29.66 1.75
N ILE A 144 2.12 -29.34 2.62
CA ILE A 144 2.50 -27.97 2.94
C ILE A 144 3.32 -27.40 1.79
N HIS A 145 2.92 -26.24 1.30
CA HIS A 145 3.69 -25.46 0.34
C HIS A 145 4.64 -24.52 1.09
N GLN A 146 4.08 -23.69 1.97
CA GLN A 146 4.81 -22.68 2.74
C GLN A 146 4.11 -22.48 4.09
N TRP A 147 4.80 -21.83 5.03
CA TRP A 147 4.24 -21.41 6.31
C TRP A 147 4.83 -20.07 6.73
N ALA A 148 4.11 -19.30 7.55
CA ALA A 148 4.59 -18.07 8.16
C ALA A 148 4.20 -18.04 9.64
N TYR A 149 4.95 -17.32 10.48
CA TYR A 149 4.49 -17.09 11.86
C TYR A 149 3.17 -16.32 11.84
N THR A 150 2.25 -16.71 12.72
CA THR A 150 0.89 -16.15 12.77
C THR A 150 0.89 -14.63 12.96
N GLU A 151 1.79 -14.12 13.81
CA GLU A 151 1.96 -12.68 14.04
C GLU A 151 2.46 -11.93 12.80
N ASP A 152 3.49 -12.44 12.12
CA ASP A 152 4.02 -11.85 10.89
C ASP A 152 2.97 -11.86 9.77
N PHE A 153 2.18 -12.92 9.68
CA PHE A 153 1.08 -13.04 8.73
C PHE A 153 -0.03 -12.00 9.00
N TYR A 154 -0.46 -11.82 10.25
CA TYR A 154 -1.47 -10.82 10.57
C TYR A 154 -0.96 -9.38 10.45
N ASN A 155 0.30 -9.13 10.82
CA ASN A 155 0.97 -7.85 10.60
C ASN A 155 1.03 -7.52 9.10
N LEU A 156 1.32 -8.51 8.26
CA LEU A 156 1.32 -8.34 6.81
C LEU A 156 -0.08 -7.99 6.26
N LEU A 157 -1.13 -8.58 6.82
CA LEU A 157 -2.50 -8.26 6.44
C LEU A 157 -2.95 -6.85 6.90
N ASN A 158 -2.16 -6.22 7.78
CA ASN A 158 -2.41 -4.92 8.39
C ASN A 158 -3.85 -4.84 8.91
N LEU A 159 -4.29 -5.92 9.59
CA LEU A 159 -5.61 -5.98 10.18
C LEU A 159 -5.65 -5.04 11.39
N PRO A 160 -6.71 -4.23 11.56
CA PRO A 160 -6.86 -3.43 12.76
C PRO A 160 -6.87 -4.34 13.98
N GLU A 161 -6.17 -3.94 15.05
CA GLU A 161 -6.22 -4.66 16.32
C GLU A 161 -7.69 -4.80 16.74
N PHE A 162 -8.13 -6.06 16.89
CA PHE A 162 -9.46 -6.32 17.41
C PHE A 162 -9.50 -5.76 18.83
N PRO A 163 -10.52 -4.95 19.18
CA PRO A 163 -10.68 -4.54 20.57
C PRO A 163 -10.75 -5.82 21.41
N GLU A 164 -9.89 -5.91 22.43
CA GLU A 164 -9.81 -7.09 23.28
C GLU A 164 -11.22 -7.53 23.67
N ALA A 165 -11.56 -8.76 23.31
CA ALA A 165 -12.84 -9.34 23.68
C ALA A 165 -12.90 -9.36 25.19
N LYS A 166 -13.65 -8.41 25.76
CA LYS A 166 -14.04 -8.48 27.17
C LYS A 166 -14.58 -9.87 27.39
N THR A 167 -13.90 -10.62 28.24
CA THR A 167 -14.26 -11.93 28.72
C THR A 167 -15.67 -11.86 29.31
N ASN A 168 -16.68 -12.15 28.48
CA ASN A 168 -17.98 -12.72 28.81
C ASN A 168 -18.98 -12.43 27.69
N ASN A 169 -19.01 -13.31 26.70
CA ASN A 169 -20.20 -14.06 26.30
C ASN A 169 -19.88 -14.70 24.95
N ARG A 170 -20.31 -15.96 24.77
CA ARG A 170 -20.27 -16.68 23.50
C ARG A 170 -20.95 -15.83 22.43
N LYS A 171 -20.18 -15.01 21.71
CA LYS A 171 -20.58 -14.52 20.40
C LYS A 171 -20.57 -15.74 19.48
N SER A 172 -21.68 -15.95 18.81
CA SER A 172 -21.87 -17.07 17.91
C SER A 172 -20.91 -16.93 16.72
N THR A 173 -20.61 -18.03 16.02
CA THR A 173 -19.79 -18.01 14.80
C THR A 173 -20.34 -17.07 13.73
N GLU A 174 -21.65 -16.80 13.77
CA GLU A 174 -22.35 -15.83 12.90
C GLU A 174 -21.96 -14.39 13.22
N ASP A 175 -21.77 -14.03 14.50
CA ASP A 175 -21.36 -12.67 14.91
C ASP A 175 -19.93 -12.35 14.43
N ILE A 176 -19.04 -13.34 14.47
CA ILE A 176 -17.65 -13.18 14.01
C ILE A 176 -17.61 -13.07 12.48
N ALA A 177 -18.42 -13.87 11.77
CA ALA A 177 -18.54 -13.78 10.32
C ALA A 177 -19.14 -12.45 9.87
N ALA A 178 -20.12 -11.92 10.61
CA ALA A 178 -20.71 -10.61 10.36
C ALA A 178 -19.72 -9.46 10.61
N ASP A 179 -18.94 -9.53 11.70
CA ASP A 179 -17.90 -8.54 12.01
C ASP A 179 -16.77 -8.56 10.94
N LEU A 180 -16.38 -9.75 10.45
CA LEU A 180 -15.44 -9.92 9.34
C LEU A 180 -16.00 -9.36 8.03
N ALA A 181 -17.26 -9.68 7.69
CA ALA A 181 -17.91 -9.17 6.48
C ALA A 181 -18.01 -7.64 6.51
N HIS A 182 -18.31 -7.05 7.67
CA HIS A 182 -18.32 -5.59 7.86
C HIS A 182 -16.93 -4.97 7.66
N LEU A 183 -15.87 -5.60 8.15
CA LEU A 183 -14.49 -5.14 7.94
C LEU A 183 -14.06 -5.24 6.47
N PHE A 184 -14.42 -6.32 5.77
CA PHE A 184 -14.17 -6.47 4.33
C PHE A 184 -14.96 -5.44 3.52
N LEU A 185 -16.22 -5.16 3.88
CA LEU A 185 -17.04 -4.12 3.25
C LEU A 185 -16.46 -2.71 3.48
N LEU A 186 -16.01 -2.40 4.69
CA LEU A 186 -15.35 -1.12 4.99
C LEU A 186 -14.06 -0.96 4.18
N LYS A 187 -13.26 -2.02 4.04
CA LYS A 187 -12.05 -2.00 3.20
C LYS A 187 -12.39 -1.87 1.72
N ALA A 188 -13.45 -2.52 1.24
CA ALA A 188 -13.91 -2.37 -0.14
C ALA A 188 -14.43 -0.96 -0.43
N LEU A 189 -15.15 -0.34 0.52
CA LEU A 189 -15.64 1.04 0.40
C LEU A 189 -14.51 2.07 0.48
N LEU A 190 -13.53 1.87 1.36
CA LEU A 190 -12.32 2.72 1.45
C LEU A 190 -11.37 2.51 0.25
N GLY A 191 -11.35 1.31 -0.33
CA GLY A 191 -10.64 1.00 -1.57
C GLY A 191 -11.32 1.61 -2.81
N ALA A 192 -12.66 1.57 -2.86
CA ALA A 192 -13.47 2.16 -3.93
C ALA A 192 -13.52 3.68 -3.86
N ALA A 193 -13.37 4.29 -2.67
CA ALA A 193 -13.25 5.75 -2.53
C ALA A 193 -11.95 6.32 -3.14
N LYS A 194 -10.97 5.47 -3.49
CA LYS A 194 -9.81 5.84 -4.31
C LYS A 194 -10.03 5.64 -5.82
N SER A 195 -11.19 5.11 -6.25
CA SER A 195 -11.55 4.92 -7.66
C SER A 195 -12.97 5.41 -7.94
N GLY A 196 -13.20 6.73 -7.95
CA GLY A 196 -14.52 7.26 -8.30
C GLY A 196 -14.72 8.74 -8.05
N SER A 197 -14.09 9.61 -8.83
CA SER A 197 -14.60 10.96 -9.05
C SER A 197 -14.39 11.42 -10.50
N GLU A 198 -14.92 10.65 -11.44
CA GLU A 198 -15.45 11.04 -12.76
C GLU A 198 -16.55 10.00 -13.01
N SER A 199 -17.82 10.28 -13.24
CA SER A 199 -18.40 11.32 -14.09
C SER A 199 -19.88 11.49 -13.74
N SER A 200 -20.30 12.75 -13.80
CA SER A 200 -21.65 13.29 -13.74
C SER A 200 -22.59 12.79 -14.84
N ARG A 201 -23.88 12.76 -14.50
CA ARG A 201 -25.05 12.68 -15.37
C ARG A 201 -24.91 13.46 -16.69
N SER A 202 -25.44 12.91 -17.76
CA SER A 202 -26.28 13.67 -18.70
C SER A 202 -27.35 12.77 -19.35
N PHE A 203 -28.56 13.32 -19.36
CA PHE A 203 -29.71 12.89 -20.15
C PHE A 203 -29.45 13.22 -21.63
N PHE A 204 -29.84 12.33 -22.53
CA PHE A 204 -30.71 12.58 -23.70
C PHE A 204 -31.34 11.25 -24.12
#